data_AF-A0A7S1HK55-F1
#
_entry.id   AF-A0A7S1HK55-F1
#
_cell.length_a   1.000
_cell.length_b   1.000
_cell.length_c   1.000
_cell.angle_alpha   90.00
_cell.angle_beta   90.00
_cell.angle_gamma   90.00
#
_symmetry.space_group_name_H-M   'P 1'
#
loop_
_entity.id
_entity.type
_entity.pdbx_description
1 polymer ?
#
loop_
_entity_poly.entity_id
_entity_poly.type
_entity_poly.pdbx_seq_one_letter_code
_entity_poly.pdbx_strand_id
1 'polypeptide(L)'
;MADTACTLVKMSAGASEEEGHCEEWLLEVIASNASDALEKADHKTLIKIHEEIHIAGQIDESSVENIHSRGIKTIFNLREAGEEGYAEPPQGLEDAIIKTHYPLPEKGEWTDASVDKLLGELDKCEKPSLIYCKTGARAAAIGFAHLATRTRYNCGKLEGRNQFPPEMLALLDKAVCGPDEPECNLRSFVEEYVKKKVLLADGRPGMVQLPGDVWTSGQLSEAEYKAVKEELGIVCVLNMRPFTEAGEFGLGVLAREPEVIKELGMEYHSLPVPKNGPYEPELIAKVGEMVKSLPRPLLIHCRTGRRVRSIV
;
A
#
# COMPACT_ATOMS: atom_id res chain seq x y z
N MET A 1 -29.51 -26.19 -22.49
CA MET A 1 -28.38 -25.24 -22.49
C MET A 1 -28.91 -23.95 -21.91
N ALA A 2 -28.81 -23.77 -20.60
CA ALA A 2 -29.34 -22.60 -19.92
C ALA A 2 -28.31 -21.47 -20.00
N ASP A 3 -28.71 -20.40 -20.67
CA ASP A 3 -27.98 -19.15 -20.80
C ASP A 3 -27.92 -18.50 -19.41
N THR A 4 -26.77 -18.62 -18.75
CA THR A 4 -26.62 -18.10 -17.38
C THR A 4 -26.17 -16.64 -17.52
N ALA A 5 -27.14 -15.73 -17.49
CA ALA A 5 -26.88 -14.31 -17.59
C ALA A 5 -25.98 -13.85 -16.43
N CYS A 6 -24.73 -13.51 -16.75
CA CYS A 6 -23.77 -12.94 -15.82
C CYS A 6 -23.98 -11.42 -15.81
N THR A 7 -24.43 -10.86 -14.69
CA THR A 7 -24.64 -9.41 -14.59
C THR A 7 -23.34 -8.74 -14.17
N LEU A 8 -22.75 -7.96 -15.10
CA LEU A 8 -21.68 -7.05 -14.76
C LEU A 8 -22.27 -5.90 -13.96
N VAL A 9 -22.09 -5.92 -12.64
CA VAL A 9 -22.41 -4.77 -11.80
C VAL A 9 -21.21 -3.84 -11.84
N LYS A 10 -21.28 -2.81 -12.70
CA LYS A 10 -20.44 -1.64 -12.49
C LYS A 10 -20.97 -0.94 -11.25
N MET A 11 -20.40 -1.24 -10.10
CA MET A 11 -20.49 -0.33 -8.98
C MET A 11 -19.72 0.92 -9.40
N SER A 12 -20.42 1.92 -9.92
CA SER A 12 -19.99 3.28 -9.71
C SER A 12 -19.95 3.43 -8.20
N ALA A 13 -18.78 3.71 -7.62
CA ALA A 13 -18.72 4.25 -6.27
C ALA A 13 -19.86 5.28 -6.19
N GLY A 14 -20.84 5.04 -5.33
CA GLY A 14 -22.01 5.88 -5.20
C GLY A 14 -21.52 7.27 -4.83
N ALA A 15 -21.32 8.11 -5.83
CA ALA A 15 -21.13 9.53 -5.65
C ALA A 15 -22.50 10.07 -5.26
N SER A 16 -22.80 10.05 -3.96
CA SER A 16 -23.45 11.23 -3.42
C SER A 16 -22.60 12.43 -3.85
N GLU A 17 -23.24 13.45 -4.39
CA GLU A 17 -22.65 14.73 -4.80
C GLU A 17 -22.12 15.52 -3.58
N GLU A 18 -21.37 14.88 -2.69
CA GLU A 18 -20.59 15.53 -1.65
C GLU A 18 -19.16 15.67 -2.17
N GLU A 19 -18.94 16.73 -2.95
CA GLU A 19 -17.60 17.14 -3.44
C GLU A 19 -16.59 17.49 -2.32
N GLY A 20 -16.87 17.21 -1.04
CA GLY A 20 -16.03 17.62 0.11
C GLY A 20 -15.27 16.52 0.85
N HIS A 21 -15.74 15.26 0.85
CA HIS A 21 -15.24 14.27 1.81
C HIS A 21 -13.89 13.62 1.47
N CYS A 22 -13.51 13.56 0.18
CA CYS A 22 -12.20 13.01 -0.22
C CYS A 22 -11.05 13.98 0.08
N GLU A 23 -11.30 15.29 0.00
CA GLU A 23 -10.29 16.30 0.34
C GLU A 23 -10.14 16.44 1.85
N GLU A 24 -11.24 16.37 2.63
CA GLU A 24 -11.17 16.43 4.11
C GLU A 24 -10.32 15.29 4.72
N TRP A 25 -10.46 14.05 4.25
CA TRP A 25 -9.60 12.94 4.73
C TRP A 25 -8.13 13.11 4.34
N LEU A 26 -7.86 13.59 3.12
CA LEU A 26 -6.50 13.89 2.66
C LEU A 26 -5.85 15.05 3.44
N LEU A 27 -6.63 16.04 3.85
CA LEU A 27 -6.20 17.22 4.61
C LEU A 27 -6.04 16.94 6.10
N GLU A 28 -6.81 16.00 6.69
CA GLU A 28 -6.55 15.53 8.07
C GLU A 28 -5.28 14.65 8.15
N VAL A 29 -5.00 13.86 7.10
CA VAL A 29 -3.91 12.88 7.05
C VAL A 29 -2.52 13.52 6.93
N ILE A 30 -2.41 14.67 6.27
CA ILE A 30 -1.15 15.40 6.18
C ILE A 30 -1.30 16.70 6.96
N ALA A 31 -1.15 16.57 8.28
CA ALA A 31 -1.28 17.69 9.22
C ALA A 31 -0.61 18.95 8.65
N SER A 32 -1.31 20.08 8.79
CA SER A 32 -1.02 21.44 8.30
C SER A 32 0.34 22.04 8.67
N ASN A 33 1.28 21.22 9.18
CA ASN A 33 2.64 21.57 9.58
C ASN A 33 3.71 20.77 8.81
N ALA A 34 3.33 19.85 7.91
CA ALA A 34 4.29 18.99 7.19
C ALA A 34 5.19 19.79 6.25
N SER A 35 4.64 20.74 5.47
CA SER A 35 5.44 21.57 4.54
C SER A 35 6.45 22.46 5.29
N ASP A 36 6.01 23.16 6.34
CA ASP A 36 6.86 24.01 7.18
C ASP A 36 7.93 23.21 7.95
N ALA A 37 7.58 22.01 8.41
CA ALA A 37 8.53 21.09 9.02
C ALA A 37 9.51 20.51 7.99
N LEU A 38 9.07 20.26 6.75
CA LEU A 38 9.90 19.70 5.67
C LEU A 38 10.98 20.70 5.20
N GLU A 39 10.65 21.99 5.13
CA GLU A 39 11.56 23.08 4.72
C GLU A 39 12.58 23.48 5.80
N LYS A 40 12.24 23.37 7.08
CA LYS A 40 13.09 23.81 8.21
C LYS A 40 13.79 22.67 8.95
N ALA A 41 13.42 21.41 8.66
CA ALA A 41 14.00 20.24 9.32
C ALA A 41 15.45 20.02 8.88
N ASP A 42 16.36 20.06 9.86
CA ASP A 42 17.66 19.40 9.73
C ASP A 42 17.43 17.91 9.41
N HIS A 43 18.39 17.28 8.72
CA HIS A 43 18.32 15.88 8.30
C HIS A 43 18.05 14.91 9.46
N LYS A 44 18.26 15.30 10.71
CA LYS A 44 18.03 14.48 11.91
C LYS A 44 16.60 14.58 12.45
N THR A 45 15.80 15.52 11.97
CA THR A 45 14.45 15.77 12.47
C THR A 45 13.50 14.69 11.96
N LEU A 46 12.75 14.06 12.87
CA LEU A 46 11.67 13.15 12.50
C LEU A 46 10.47 13.94 11.99
N ILE A 47 10.15 13.74 10.72
CA ILE A 47 9.03 14.37 10.03
C ILE A 47 7.90 13.37 9.95
N LYS A 48 6.77 13.69 10.57
CA LYS A 48 5.54 12.89 10.45
C LYS A 48 4.89 13.20 9.10
N ILE A 49 4.72 12.20 8.25
CA ILE A 49 4.10 12.35 6.92
C ILE A 49 2.70 11.72 6.83
N HIS A 50 2.34 10.88 7.80
CA HIS A 50 1.03 10.24 7.95
C HIS A 50 0.83 9.90 9.43
N GLU A 51 -0.40 9.60 9.87
CA GLU A 51 -0.77 9.27 11.26
C GLU A 51 0.25 8.35 11.98
N GLU A 52 0.83 7.42 11.23
CA GLU A 52 1.72 6.38 11.75
C GLU A 52 3.07 6.26 11.00
N ILE A 53 3.38 7.17 10.07
CA ILE A 53 4.62 7.09 9.27
C ILE A 53 5.44 8.36 9.46
N HIS A 54 6.71 8.14 9.81
CA HIS A 54 7.72 9.17 9.97
C HIS A 54 8.87 8.95 9.00
N ILE A 55 9.52 10.04 8.60
CA ILE A 55 10.75 10.01 7.81
C ILE A 55 11.84 10.82 8.49
N ALA A 56 13.10 10.47 8.25
CA ALA A 56 14.27 11.25 8.65
C ALA A 56 15.43 11.02 7.68
N GLY A 57 16.45 11.88 7.74
CA GLY A 57 17.81 11.56 7.34
C GLY A 57 18.55 10.79 8.44
N GLN A 58 19.87 10.88 8.47
CA GLN A 58 20.67 10.02 9.34
C GLN A 58 20.33 10.26 10.82
N ILE A 59 19.87 9.21 11.50
CA ILE A 59 19.64 9.23 12.94
C ILE A 59 20.96 8.99 13.70
N ASP A 60 21.05 9.57 14.89
CA ASP A 60 22.18 9.49 15.81
C ASP A 60 21.69 9.46 17.27
N GLU A 61 22.59 9.50 18.25
CA GLU A 61 22.24 9.42 19.67
C GLU A 61 21.26 10.52 20.10
N SER A 62 21.35 11.71 19.49
CA SER A 62 20.43 12.81 19.79
C SER A 62 18.99 12.54 19.33
N SER A 63 18.81 11.58 18.42
CA SER A 63 17.50 11.20 17.87
C SER A 63 16.71 10.25 18.77
N VAL A 64 17.36 9.56 19.71
CA VAL A 64 16.80 8.45 20.50
C VAL A 64 15.60 8.90 21.34
N GLU A 65 15.73 10.00 22.07
CA GLU A 65 14.64 10.54 22.89
C GLU A 65 13.42 10.91 22.02
N ASN A 66 13.64 11.51 20.85
CA ASN A 66 12.57 11.87 19.93
C ASN A 66 11.83 10.62 19.40
N ILE A 67 12.58 9.59 19.00
CA ILE A 67 12.04 8.31 18.52
C ILE A 67 11.16 7.66 19.60
N HIS A 68 11.64 7.58 20.84
CA HIS A 68 10.87 7.02 21.96
C HIS A 68 9.64 7.86 22.31
N SER A 69 9.77 9.19 22.34
CA SER A 69 8.66 10.10 22.66
C SER A 69 7.50 10.01 21.65
N ARG A 70 7.81 9.68 20.39
CA ARG A 70 6.81 9.43 19.33
C ARG A 70 6.26 8.02 19.33
N GLY A 71 6.76 7.16 20.22
CA GLY A 71 6.31 5.77 20.36
C GLY A 71 6.65 4.89 19.16
N ILE A 72 7.67 5.24 18.36
CA ILE A 72 8.06 4.47 17.17
C ILE A 72 8.33 3.00 17.56
N LYS A 73 7.72 2.07 16.81
CA LYS A 73 7.83 0.62 17.02
C LYS A 73 8.72 -0.06 15.99
N THR A 74 8.75 0.46 14.76
CA THR A 74 9.58 -0.09 13.68
C THR A 74 10.43 0.98 13.04
N ILE A 75 11.71 0.69 12.78
CA ILE A 75 12.62 1.57 12.07
C ILE A 75 13.15 0.87 10.81
N PHE A 76 13.02 1.52 9.66
CA PHE A 76 13.56 1.10 8.37
C PHE A 76 14.81 1.90 8.03
N ASN A 77 15.96 1.23 8.00
CA ASN A 77 17.20 1.80 7.48
C ASN A 77 17.29 1.53 5.96
N LEU A 78 17.26 2.60 5.16
CA LEU A 78 17.39 2.50 3.71
C LEU A 78 18.83 2.55 3.21
N ARG A 79 19.81 2.70 4.10
CA ARG A 79 21.23 2.82 3.74
C ARG A 79 21.91 1.47 3.65
N GLU A 80 22.82 1.30 2.71
CA GLU A 80 23.78 0.20 2.71
C GLU A 80 24.93 0.46 3.70
N ALA A 81 25.42 -0.59 4.36
CA ALA A 81 26.50 -0.48 5.34
C ALA A 81 27.83 0.06 4.76
N GLY A 82 28.00 -0.02 3.44
CA GLY A 82 29.16 0.50 2.73
C GLY A 82 29.05 1.97 2.28
N GLU A 83 27.91 2.65 2.54
CA GLU A 83 27.73 4.04 2.13
C GLU A 83 28.61 5.02 2.92
N GLU A 84 29.01 6.10 2.26
CA GLU A 84 29.79 7.16 2.91
C GLU A 84 29.01 7.79 4.07
N GLY A 85 29.64 7.82 5.26
CA GLY A 85 29.01 8.35 6.47
C GLY A 85 27.90 7.46 7.02
N TYR A 86 27.85 6.18 6.62
CA TYR A 86 26.97 5.20 7.26
C TYR A 86 27.32 5.07 8.74
N ALA A 87 26.29 5.09 9.57
CA ALA A 87 26.38 4.80 10.98
C ALA A 87 25.28 3.79 11.34
N GLU A 88 25.64 2.82 12.17
CA GLU A 88 24.67 1.90 12.75
C GLU A 88 23.62 2.70 13.56
N PRO A 89 22.39 2.19 13.69
CA PRO A 89 21.39 2.79 14.55
C PRO A 89 21.96 3.03 15.96
N PRO A 90 21.68 4.19 16.59
CA PRO A 90 22.26 4.56 17.88
C PRO A 90 21.88 3.56 18.97
N GLN A 91 22.77 3.44 19.97
CA GLN A 91 22.51 2.70 21.20
C GLN A 91 21.29 3.29 21.92
N GLY A 92 20.47 2.44 22.52
CA GLY A 92 19.20 2.81 23.19
C GLY A 92 17.95 2.52 22.35
N LEU A 93 18.08 1.91 21.18
CA LEU A 93 16.96 1.49 20.32
C LEU A 93 16.78 -0.04 20.28
N GLU A 94 17.54 -0.82 21.05
CA GLU A 94 17.69 -2.27 20.84
C GLU A 94 16.50 -3.12 21.33
N ASP A 95 15.87 -2.75 22.45
CA ASP A 95 14.99 -3.69 23.16
C ASP A 95 13.49 -3.53 22.85
N ALA A 96 13.09 -2.39 22.27
CA ALA A 96 11.68 -2.04 22.07
C ALA A 96 11.32 -1.72 20.61
N ILE A 97 12.29 -1.75 19.70
CA ILE A 97 12.11 -1.27 18.33
C ILE A 97 12.62 -2.31 17.34
N ILE A 98 11.74 -2.70 16.43
CA ILE A 98 12.08 -3.61 15.34
C ILE A 98 12.95 -2.83 14.33
N LYS A 99 14.23 -3.17 14.26
CA LYS A 99 15.18 -2.59 13.30
C LYS A 99 15.16 -3.43 12.03
N THR A 100 14.79 -2.82 10.91
CA THR A 100 14.66 -3.49 9.63
C THR A 100 15.59 -2.84 8.61
N HIS A 101 16.52 -3.63 8.09
CA HIS A 101 17.48 -3.16 7.09
C HIS A 101 16.95 -3.47 5.69
N TYR A 102 16.54 -2.42 4.98
CA TYR A 102 16.02 -2.49 3.62
C TYR A 102 16.79 -1.52 2.73
N PRO A 103 18.05 -1.85 2.39
CA PRO A 103 18.88 -0.94 1.62
C PRO A 103 18.26 -0.65 0.27
N LEU A 104 18.22 0.64 -0.06
CA LEU A 104 17.95 1.13 -1.40
C LEU A 104 19.17 1.92 -1.84
N PRO A 105 19.77 1.57 -3.00
CA PRO A 105 21.07 2.09 -3.38
C PRO A 105 21.04 3.62 -3.44
N GLU A 106 22.09 4.25 -2.90
CA GLU A 106 22.33 5.70 -3.03
C GLU A 106 22.61 6.07 -4.50
N LYS A 107 23.30 5.17 -5.22
CA LYS A 107 23.61 5.29 -6.66
C LYS A 107 23.20 4.01 -7.39
N GLY A 108 22.52 4.16 -8.52
CA GLY A 108 22.03 3.04 -9.33
C GLY A 108 20.50 3.01 -9.42
N GLU A 109 19.98 1.96 -10.07
CA GLU A 109 18.55 1.88 -10.40
C GLU A 109 17.76 1.22 -9.26
N TRP A 110 16.72 1.91 -8.81
CA TRP A 110 15.65 1.29 -8.04
C TRP A 110 14.80 0.43 -8.97
N THR A 111 14.23 -0.64 -8.42
CA THR A 111 13.31 -1.50 -9.18
C THR A 111 11.94 -1.50 -8.52
N ASP A 112 10.88 -1.65 -9.32
CA ASP A 112 9.52 -1.87 -8.79
C ASP A 112 9.50 -2.95 -7.70
N ALA A 113 10.21 -4.06 -7.90
CA ALA A 113 10.25 -5.17 -6.97
C ALA A 113 10.87 -4.78 -5.61
N SER A 114 11.95 -3.99 -5.62
CA SER A 114 12.57 -3.50 -4.39
C SER A 114 11.64 -2.58 -3.60
N VAL A 115 10.94 -1.67 -4.29
CA VAL A 115 9.98 -0.76 -3.67
C VAL A 115 8.73 -1.50 -3.21
N ASP A 116 8.18 -2.39 -4.01
CA ASP A 116 7.03 -3.23 -3.67
C ASP A 116 7.28 -4.01 -2.38
N LYS A 117 8.46 -4.63 -2.27
CA LYS A 117 8.85 -5.37 -1.07
C LYS A 117 8.89 -4.45 0.15
N LEU A 118 9.57 -3.30 0.05
CA LEU A 118 9.66 -2.35 1.16
C LEU A 118 8.29 -1.79 1.56
N LEU A 119 7.46 -1.38 0.60
CA LEU A 119 6.12 -0.88 0.88
C LEU A 119 5.23 -1.97 1.51
N GLY A 120 5.35 -3.22 1.05
CA GLY A 120 4.64 -4.35 1.64
C GLY A 120 5.04 -4.64 3.09
N GLU A 121 6.31 -4.46 3.44
CA GLU A 121 6.78 -4.58 4.82
C GLU A 121 6.37 -3.39 5.68
N LEU A 122 6.37 -2.18 5.09
CA LEU A 122 5.81 -1.00 5.73
C LEU A 122 4.33 -1.16 6.06
N ASP A 123 3.55 -1.86 5.23
CA ASP A 123 2.13 -2.10 5.52
C ASP A 123 1.94 -3.12 6.66
N LYS A 124 2.86 -4.09 6.85
CA LYS A 124 2.76 -5.14 7.89
C LYS A 124 3.36 -4.76 9.24
N CYS A 125 4.31 -3.82 9.23
CA CYS A 125 5.10 -3.54 10.41
C CYS A 125 4.27 -2.97 11.56
N GLU A 126 4.77 -3.13 12.79
CA GLU A 126 4.20 -2.44 13.94
C GLU A 126 4.38 -0.93 13.78
N LYS A 127 3.27 -0.22 14.01
CA LYS A 127 3.18 1.22 13.89
C LYS A 127 3.21 1.89 15.27
N PRO A 128 3.66 3.14 15.39
CA PRO A 128 4.20 4.00 14.32
C PRO A 128 5.57 3.55 13.79
N SER A 129 5.84 3.79 12.51
CA SER A 129 7.10 3.45 11.85
C SER A 129 7.92 4.67 11.46
N LEU A 130 9.26 4.53 11.48
CA LEU A 130 10.22 5.52 10.97
C LEU A 130 11.00 4.94 9.79
N ILE A 131 11.13 5.71 8.71
CA ILE A 131 11.97 5.38 7.56
C ILE A 131 13.10 6.40 7.52
N TYR A 132 14.35 5.96 7.39
CA TYR A 132 15.45 6.91 7.30
C TYR A 132 16.54 6.53 6.30
N CYS A 133 17.27 7.54 5.83
CA CYS A 133 18.45 7.37 4.99
C CYS A 133 19.54 8.41 5.36
N LYS A 134 20.45 8.77 4.45
CA LYS A 134 21.50 9.78 4.73
C LYS A 134 20.93 11.19 4.92
N THR A 135 20.25 11.71 3.91
CA THR A 135 19.72 13.10 3.87
C THR A 135 18.20 13.18 4.06
N GLY A 136 17.51 12.04 4.07
CA GLY A 136 16.06 11.94 4.10
C GLY A 136 15.39 11.86 2.73
N ALA A 137 16.13 12.05 1.62
CA ALA A 137 15.55 12.02 0.27
C ALA A 137 14.93 10.66 -0.09
N ARG A 138 15.66 9.54 0.12
CA ARG A 138 15.11 8.19 -0.11
C ARG A 138 13.92 7.88 0.80
N ALA A 139 13.98 8.33 2.06
CA ALA A 139 12.88 8.15 3.00
C ALA A 139 11.63 8.93 2.55
N ALA A 140 11.81 10.16 2.08
CA ALA A 140 10.75 10.97 1.48
C ALA A 140 10.17 10.31 0.22
N ALA A 141 11.03 9.79 -0.66
CA ALA A 141 10.63 9.07 -1.87
C ALA A 141 9.74 7.86 -1.57
N ILE A 142 10.14 7.03 -0.59
CA ILE A 142 9.36 5.86 -0.14
C ILE A 142 8.10 6.28 0.59
N GLY A 143 8.16 7.30 1.45
CA GLY A 143 7.00 7.88 2.11
C GLY A 143 5.96 8.35 1.10
N PHE A 144 6.39 9.08 0.07
CA PHE A 144 5.53 9.52 -1.01
C PHE A 144 4.98 8.33 -1.80
N ALA A 145 5.81 7.35 -2.18
CA ALA A 145 5.35 6.17 -2.90
C ALA A 145 4.29 5.40 -2.11
N HIS A 146 4.49 5.23 -0.80
CA HIS A 146 3.54 4.62 0.13
C HIS A 146 2.22 5.40 0.11
N LEU A 147 2.25 6.67 0.48
CA LEU A 147 1.04 7.49 0.57
C LEU A 147 0.35 7.61 -0.77
N ALA A 148 1.06 7.97 -1.83
CA ALA A 148 0.46 8.18 -3.14
C ALA A 148 -0.29 6.94 -3.64
N THR A 149 0.27 5.74 -3.46
CA THR A 149 -0.36 4.51 -3.95
C THR A 149 -1.54 4.04 -3.09
N ARG A 150 -1.55 4.34 -1.78
CA ARG A 150 -2.67 3.99 -0.88
C ARG A 150 -3.77 5.08 -0.87
N THR A 151 -3.40 6.35 -0.89
CA THR A 151 -4.30 7.51 -0.76
C THR A 151 -4.98 7.91 -2.08
N ARG A 152 -4.26 7.95 -3.23
CA ARG A 152 -4.87 8.27 -4.55
C ARG A 152 -5.98 7.31 -4.96
N TYR A 153 -5.92 6.14 -4.38
CA TYR A 153 -6.83 5.08 -4.67
C TYR A 153 -8.10 5.18 -3.78
N ASN A 154 -8.01 5.81 -2.60
CA ASN A 154 -9.18 6.06 -1.73
C ASN A 154 -10.10 7.17 -2.25
N CYS A 155 -9.71 7.95 -3.27
CA CYS A 155 -10.49 9.10 -3.74
C CYS A 155 -11.47 8.84 -4.91
N GLY A 156 -11.61 7.59 -5.37
CA GLY A 156 -12.75 7.16 -6.21
C GLY A 156 -12.95 7.81 -7.60
N LYS A 157 -12.15 8.79 -8.02
CA LYS A 157 -12.28 9.46 -9.33
C LYS A 157 -11.18 9.01 -10.30
N LEU A 158 -11.59 8.14 -11.24
CA LEU A 158 -10.79 7.60 -12.34
C LEU A 158 -10.58 8.55 -13.53
N GLU A 159 -11.09 9.78 -13.46
CA GLU A 159 -11.02 10.74 -14.56
C GLU A 159 -10.50 12.09 -14.08
N GLY A 160 -9.20 12.33 -14.24
CA GLY A 160 -8.59 13.65 -14.07
C GLY A 160 -7.23 13.61 -13.41
N ARG A 161 -6.20 14.01 -14.16
CA ARG A 161 -4.85 14.27 -13.64
C ARG A 161 -4.83 15.55 -12.82
N ASN A 162 -5.37 15.57 -11.62
CA ASN A 162 -5.23 16.74 -10.74
C ASN A 162 -4.33 16.43 -9.56
N GLN A 163 -3.44 17.37 -9.30
CA GLN A 163 -2.10 17.23 -8.70
C GLN A 163 -2.13 16.64 -7.29
N PHE A 164 -1.00 16.09 -6.84
CA PHE A 164 -0.92 15.64 -5.45
C PHE A 164 -1.15 16.86 -4.54
N PRO A 165 -1.70 16.70 -3.33
CA PRO A 165 -1.77 17.79 -2.37
C PRO A 165 -0.42 18.50 -2.24
N PRO A 166 -0.40 19.82 -1.98
CA PRO A 166 0.85 20.56 -1.82
C PRO A 166 1.85 19.90 -0.87
N GLU A 167 1.40 19.24 0.18
CA GLU A 167 2.23 18.56 1.16
C GLU A 167 2.86 17.26 0.61
N MET A 168 2.12 16.54 -0.24
CA MET A 168 2.66 15.40 -0.99
C MET A 168 3.65 15.86 -2.07
N LEU A 169 3.42 17.02 -2.68
CA LEU A 169 4.38 17.62 -3.60
C LEU A 169 5.65 18.07 -2.87
N ALA A 170 5.53 18.66 -1.68
CA ALA A 170 6.68 19.02 -0.84
C ALA A 170 7.50 17.78 -0.43
N LEU A 171 6.83 16.66 -0.14
CA LEU A 171 7.47 15.38 0.12
C LEU A 171 8.23 14.86 -1.12
N LEU A 172 7.63 14.99 -2.30
CA LEU A 172 8.23 14.62 -3.58
C LEU A 172 9.40 15.54 -3.96
N ASP A 173 9.31 16.83 -3.66
CA ASP A 173 10.40 17.79 -3.87
C ASP A 173 11.57 17.51 -2.91
N LYS A 174 11.29 17.02 -1.68
CA LYS A 174 12.33 16.53 -0.77
C LYS A 174 12.95 15.20 -1.22
N ALA A 175 12.28 14.43 -2.07
CA ALA A 175 12.82 13.22 -2.70
C ALA A 175 13.87 13.52 -3.79
N VAL A 176 14.22 14.78 -4.01
CA VAL A 176 15.28 15.21 -4.91
C VAL A 176 16.65 15.07 -4.22
N CYS A 177 17.53 14.26 -4.79
CA CYS A 177 18.95 14.35 -4.48
C CYS A 177 19.45 15.75 -4.88
N GLY A 178 20.34 16.35 -4.08
CA GLY A 178 20.69 17.77 -4.18
C GLY A 178 21.02 18.27 -5.60
N PRO A 179 21.02 19.59 -5.82
CA PRO A 179 21.14 20.20 -7.16
C PRO A 179 22.39 19.78 -7.95
N ASP A 180 23.40 19.23 -7.28
CA ASP A 180 24.67 18.78 -7.85
C ASP A 180 24.74 17.27 -8.16
N GLU A 181 23.65 16.50 -7.98
CA GLU A 181 23.61 15.04 -8.20
C GLU A 181 22.62 14.65 -9.32
N PRO A 182 22.92 14.98 -10.60
CA PRO A 182 22.06 14.71 -11.75
C PRO A 182 21.84 13.21 -12.04
N GLU A 183 22.62 12.31 -11.42
CA GLU A 183 22.51 10.86 -11.58
C GLU A 183 21.41 10.23 -10.70
N CYS A 184 20.90 10.96 -9.70
CA CYS A 184 19.89 10.47 -8.79
C CYS A 184 18.48 10.88 -9.24
N ASN A 185 17.92 10.15 -10.21
CA ASN A 185 16.57 10.40 -10.71
C ASN A 185 15.45 9.78 -9.84
N LEU A 186 15.57 9.87 -8.51
CA LEU A 186 14.61 9.30 -7.56
C LEU A 186 13.21 9.85 -7.77
N ARG A 187 13.10 11.15 -8.03
CA ARG A 187 11.81 11.80 -8.30
C ARG A 187 11.10 11.17 -9.49
N SER A 188 11.71 11.13 -10.67
CA SER A 188 11.01 10.58 -11.85
C SER A 188 10.75 9.09 -11.70
N PHE A 189 11.68 8.33 -11.09
CA PHE A 189 11.44 6.92 -10.80
C PHE A 189 10.18 6.74 -9.92
N VAL A 190 10.07 7.48 -8.82
CA VAL A 190 8.93 7.35 -7.91
C VAL A 190 7.63 7.86 -8.55
N GLU A 191 7.67 8.94 -9.33
CA GLU A 191 6.51 9.40 -10.11
C GLU A 191 6.03 8.32 -11.09
N GLU A 192 6.94 7.70 -11.84
CA GLU A 192 6.63 6.62 -12.77
C GLU A 192 6.10 5.38 -12.05
N TYR A 193 6.76 4.98 -10.95
CA TYR A 193 6.34 3.88 -10.09
C TYR A 193 4.90 4.09 -9.61
N VAL A 194 4.62 5.23 -8.97
CA VAL A 194 3.29 5.58 -8.46
C VAL A 194 2.26 5.56 -9.59
N LYS A 195 2.56 6.19 -10.72
CA LYS A 195 1.68 6.21 -11.89
C LYS A 195 1.35 4.79 -12.36
N LYS A 196 2.36 3.92 -12.48
CA LYS A 196 2.18 2.53 -12.89
C LYS A 196 1.31 1.75 -11.91
N LYS A 197 1.51 1.93 -10.60
CA LYS A 197 0.73 1.25 -9.55
C LYS A 197 -0.72 1.72 -9.50
N VAL A 198 -0.95 3.02 -9.60
CA VAL A 198 -2.30 3.60 -9.66
C VAL A 198 -3.01 3.09 -10.92
N LEU A 199 -2.39 3.17 -12.10
CA LEU A 199 -2.99 2.64 -13.34
C LEU A 199 -3.29 1.14 -13.28
N LEU A 200 -2.44 0.36 -12.60
CA LEU A 200 -2.65 -1.07 -12.42
C LEU A 200 -3.84 -1.36 -11.50
N ALA A 201 -4.01 -0.57 -10.43
CA ALA A 201 -5.15 -0.64 -9.54
C ALA A 201 -6.44 -0.23 -10.25
N ASP A 202 -6.41 0.89 -10.97
CA ASP A 202 -7.52 1.45 -11.74
C ASP A 202 -7.98 0.54 -12.87
N GLY A 203 -7.03 -0.13 -13.53
CA GLY A 203 -7.30 -1.07 -14.61
C GLY A 203 -7.86 -2.42 -14.16
N ARG A 204 -8.18 -2.59 -12.87
CA ARG A 204 -8.75 -3.84 -12.39
C ARG A 204 -10.18 -4.02 -12.91
N PRO A 205 -10.58 -5.25 -13.25
CA PRO A 205 -11.96 -5.58 -13.53
C PRO A 205 -12.84 -5.26 -12.33
N GLY A 206 -14.00 -4.65 -12.58
CA GLY A 206 -15.03 -4.46 -11.58
C GLY A 206 -15.60 -5.78 -11.06
N MET A 207 -16.51 -5.67 -10.09
CA MET A 207 -17.14 -6.84 -9.51
C MET A 207 -18.10 -7.51 -10.49
N VAL A 208 -18.12 -8.84 -10.46
CA VAL A 208 -19.04 -9.65 -11.26
C VAL A 208 -19.78 -10.59 -10.33
N GLN A 209 -21.11 -10.56 -10.36
CA GLN A 209 -21.93 -11.52 -9.63
C GLN A 209 -22.09 -12.80 -10.46
N LEU A 210 -21.75 -13.93 -9.86
CA LEU A 210 -22.05 -15.26 -10.35
C LEU A 210 -23.28 -15.81 -9.61
N PRO A 211 -23.92 -16.88 -10.14
CA PRO A 211 -25.05 -17.51 -9.46
C PRO A 211 -24.75 -17.94 -8.01
N GLY A 212 -25.77 -17.82 -7.15
CA GLY A 212 -25.71 -18.27 -5.75
C GLY A 212 -25.00 -17.31 -4.79
N ASP A 213 -25.10 -16.01 -5.01
CA ASP A 213 -24.48 -14.98 -4.16
C ASP A 213 -22.95 -15.13 -4.04
N VAL A 214 -22.31 -15.42 -5.18
CA VAL A 214 -20.86 -15.36 -5.33
C VAL A 214 -20.50 -14.12 -6.12
N TRP A 215 -19.54 -13.36 -5.62
CA TRP A 215 -18.99 -12.20 -6.26
C TRP A 215 -17.53 -12.46 -6.60
N THR A 216 -17.08 -11.93 -7.74
CA THR A 216 -15.68 -12.02 -8.14
C THR A 216 -15.12 -10.63 -8.42
N SER A 217 -13.85 -10.40 -8.08
CA SER A 217 -13.22 -9.09 -8.29
C SER A 217 -11.70 -9.14 -8.41
N GLY A 218 -11.10 -8.00 -8.76
CA GLY A 218 -9.71 -7.70 -8.40
C GLY A 218 -9.56 -7.46 -6.90
N GLN A 219 -8.32 -7.21 -6.46
CA GLN A 219 -8.06 -6.84 -5.07
C GLN A 219 -8.86 -5.59 -4.72
N LEU A 220 -9.58 -5.60 -3.60
CA LEU A 220 -10.29 -4.42 -3.10
C LEU A 220 -9.44 -3.67 -2.08
N SER A 221 -9.80 -2.41 -1.84
CA SER A 221 -9.29 -1.66 -0.70
C SER A 221 -10.11 -1.82 0.57
N GLU A 222 -9.64 -1.24 1.68
CA GLU A 222 -10.35 -1.23 2.96
C GLU A 222 -11.71 -0.53 2.81
N ALA A 223 -11.73 0.65 2.16
CA ALA A 223 -12.96 1.39 1.89
C ALA A 223 -13.94 0.59 1.01
N GLU A 224 -13.43 -0.12 0.00
CA GLU A 224 -14.28 -0.98 -0.83
C GLU A 224 -14.77 -2.21 -0.09
N TYR A 225 -13.96 -2.84 0.77
CA TYR A 225 -14.41 -3.95 1.61
C TYR A 225 -15.55 -3.52 2.53
N LYS A 226 -15.48 -2.31 3.08
CA LYS A 226 -16.57 -1.72 3.85
C LYS A 226 -17.82 -1.51 2.98
N ALA A 227 -17.66 -0.91 1.80
CA ALA A 227 -18.76 -0.67 0.88
C ALA A 227 -19.45 -1.97 0.44
N VAL A 228 -18.70 -3.00 0.03
CA VAL A 228 -19.31 -4.28 -0.40
C VAL A 228 -19.97 -5.03 0.75
N LYS A 229 -19.47 -4.89 1.98
CA LYS A 229 -20.15 -5.42 3.16
C LYS A 229 -21.49 -4.71 3.38
N GLU A 230 -21.50 -3.38 3.35
CA GLU A 230 -22.69 -2.56 3.63
C GLU A 230 -23.74 -2.67 2.52
N GLU A 231 -23.31 -2.66 1.26
CA GLU A 231 -24.20 -2.62 0.09
C GLU A 231 -24.63 -4.01 -0.39
N LEU A 232 -23.72 -5.00 -0.37
CA LEU A 232 -23.98 -6.34 -0.89
C LEU A 232 -24.14 -7.39 0.21
N GLY A 233 -23.90 -7.03 1.48
CA GLY A 233 -23.98 -7.96 2.59
C GLY A 233 -22.92 -9.06 2.55
N ILE A 234 -21.75 -8.82 1.92
CA ILE A 234 -20.67 -9.81 1.90
C ILE A 234 -20.31 -10.22 3.34
N VAL A 235 -20.26 -11.53 3.58
CA VAL A 235 -19.92 -12.11 4.88
C VAL A 235 -18.64 -12.94 4.86
N CYS A 236 -18.17 -13.35 3.67
CA CYS A 236 -16.99 -14.19 3.52
C CYS A 236 -16.14 -13.73 2.33
N VAL A 237 -14.82 -13.76 2.51
CA VAL A 237 -13.82 -13.41 1.50
C VAL A 237 -12.87 -14.59 1.27
N LEU A 238 -12.75 -15.02 0.02
CA LEU A 238 -11.75 -15.98 -0.44
C LEU A 238 -10.68 -15.28 -1.28
N ASN A 239 -9.48 -15.17 -0.72
CA ASN A 239 -8.30 -14.66 -1.41
C ASN A 239 -7.56 -15.79 -2.14
N MET A 240 -7.48 -15.70 -3.47
CA MET A 240 -6.73 -16.63 -4.31
C MET A 240 -5.28 -16.23 -4.57
N ARG A 241 -4.81 -15.15 -3.98
CA ARG A 241 -3.45 -14.65 -4.16
C ARG A 241 -2.50 -15.28 -3.13
N PRO A 242 -1.28 -15.68 -3.54
CA PRO A 242 -0.22 -16.02 -2.60
C PRO A 242 0.19 -14.82 -1.73
N PHE A 243 0.42 -15.02 -0.43
CA PHE A 243 0.93 -13.99 0.48
C PHE A 243 2.27 -13.38 0.03
N THR A 244 3.06 -14.10 -0.77
CA THR A 244 4.32 -13.60 -1.34
C THR A 244 4.13 -12.46 -2.33
N GLU A 245 2.91 -12.24 -2.85
CA GLU A 245 2.60 -11.11 -3.76
C GLU A 245 2.21 -9.83 -3.00
N ALA A 246 2.44 -9.78 -1.68
CA ALA A 246 2.20 -8.63 -0.82
C ALA A 246 2.86 -7.34 -1.33
N GLY A 247 2.12 -6.23 -1.31
CA GLY A 247 2.62 -4.92 -1.73
C GLY A 247 2.68 -4.68 -3.24
N GLU A 248 2.73 -5.72 -4.08
CA GLU A 248 2.94 -5.58 -5.54
C GLU A 248 1.85 -4.79 -6.28
N PHE A 249 0.64 -4.75 -5.72
CA PHE A 249 -0.53 -4.16 -6.36
C PHE A 249 -0.76 -2.69 -5.99
N GLY A 250 0.03 -2.12 -5.07
CA GLY A 250 -0.05 -0.70 -4.71
C GLY A 250 -1.19 -0.33 -3.75
N LEU A 251 -2.15 -1.22 -3.50
CA LEU A 251 -3.29 -0.91 -2.62
C LEU A 251 -2.99 -0.98 -1.12
N GLY A 252 -1.84 -1.54 -0.73
CA GLY A 252 -1.46 -1.73 0.68
C GLY A 252 -2.29 -2.73 1.48
N VAL A 253 -3.57 -2.89 1.13
CA VAL A 253 -4.55 -3.73 1.83
C VAL A 253 -4.13 -5.19 1.88
N LEU A 254 -3.35 -5.65 0.92
CA LEU A 254 -2.86 -7.01 0.87
C LEU A 254 -2.20 -7.47 2.17
N ALA A 255 -1.36 -6.61 2.75
CA ALA A 255 -0.55 -6.94 3.90
C ALA A 255 -1.36 -7.16 5.19
N ARG A 256 -2.49 -6.46 5.31
CA ARG A 256 -3.37 -6.49 6.49
C ARG A 256 -4.80 -6.95 6.16
N GLU A 257 -4.97 -7.58 5.01
CA GLU A 257 -6.29 -7.97 4.50
C GLU A 257 -7.03 -8.88 5.49
N PRO A 258 -6.40 -9.93 6.07
CA PRO A 258 -7.08 -10.75 7.07
C PRO A 258 -7.59 -9.95 8.27
N GLU A 259 -6.81 -8.98 8.75
CA GLU A 259 -7.14 -8.10 9.88
C GLU A 259 -8.32 -7.19 9.53
N VAL A 260 -8.27 -6.51 8.38
CA VAL A 260 -9.34 -5.63 7.88
C VAL A 260 -10.65 -6.40 7.72
N ILE A 261 -10.61 -7.58 7.12
CA ILE A 261 -11.80 -8.43 6.93
C ILE A 261 -12.38 -8.87 8.27
N LYS A 262 -11.52 -9.22 9.23
CA LYS A 262 -11.93 -9.62 10.58
C LYS A 262 -12.54 -8.47 11.37
N GLU A 263 -11.96 -7.27 11.28
CA GLU A 263 -12.49 -6.04 11.92
C GLU A 263 -13.86 -5.66 11.37
N LEU A 264 -14.06 -5.87 10.07
CA LEU A 264 -15.37 -5.75 9.43
C LEU A 264 -16.31 -6.90 9.81
N GLY A 265 -15.91 -7.88 10.62
CA GLY A 265 -16.76 -9.00 11.04
C GLY A 265 -17.14 -9.94 9.89
N MET A 266 -16.26 -10.10 8.91
CA MET A 266 -16.39 -11.07 7.81
C MET A 266 -15.42 -12.25 8.04
N GLU A 267 -15.70 -13.39 7.43
CA GLU A 267 -14.80 -14.54 7.41
C GLU A 267 -13.73 -14.39 6.33
N TYR A 268 -12.48 -14.70 6.68
CA TYR A 268 -11.34 -14.64 5.76
C TYR A 268 -10.78 -16.03 5.47
N HIS A 269 -10.64 -16.35 4.19
CA HIS A 269 -10.01 -17.57 3.73
C HIS A 269 -8.96 -17.28 2.66
N SER A 270 -7.86 -18.02 2.69
CA SER A 270 -6.81 -17.96 1.65
C SER A 270 -6.64 -19.33 1.00
N LEU A 271 -6.70 -19.35 -0.33
CA LEU A 271 -6.36 -20.51 -1.15
C LEU A 271 -5.48 -20.04 -2.31
N PRO A 272 -4.15 -19.98 -2.13
CA PRO A 272 -3.24 -19.48 -3.16
C PRO A 272 -3.36 -20.26 -4.47
N VAL A 273 -3.61 -19.55 -5.56
CA VAL A 273 -3.64 -20.08 -6.94
C VAL A 273 -2.47 -19.49 -7.74
N PRO A 274 -1.75 -20.27 -8.56
CA PRO A 274 -0.67 -19.76 -9.40
C PRO A 274 -1.11 -18.58 -10.27
N LYS A 275 -0.17 -17.71 -10.66
CA LYS A 275 -0.47 -16.50 -11.44
C LYS A 275 -1.02 -16.79 -12.83
N ASN A 276 -0.48 -17.83 -13.47
CA ASN A 276 -0.80 -18.20 -14.84
C ASN A 276 -1.24 -19.67 -14.87
N GLY A 277 -2.19 -19.97 -15.76
CA GLY A 277 -2.57 -21.34 -16.09
C GLY A 277 -1.68 -21.95 -17.21
N PRO A 278 -2.03 -23.15 -17.69
CA PRO A 278 -3.21 -23.95 -17.30
C PRO A 278 -3.15 -24.43 -15.85
N TYR A 279 -4.30 -24.63 -15.23
CA TYR A 279 -4.39 -25.12 -13.84
C TYR A 279 -4.67 -26.62 -13.83
N GLU A 280 -4.01 -27.32 -12.92
CA GLU A 280 -4.23 -28.76 -12.73
C GLU A 280 -5.68 -29.05 -12.28
N PRO A 281 -6.32 -30.13 -12.77
CA PRO A 281 -7.69 -30.49 -12.40
C PRO A 281 -7.93 -30.60 -10.89
N GLU A 282 -6.92 -31.08 -10.15
CA GLU A 282 -6.96 -31.20 -8.69
C GLU A 282 -7.09 -29.83 -8.01
N LEU A 283 -6.41 -28.79 -8.53
CA LEU A 283 -6.51 -27.43 -8.01
C LEU A 283 -7.90 -26.85 -8.27
N ILE A 284 -8.43 -27.07 -9.48
CA ILE A 284 -9.79 -26.62 -9.85
C ILE A 284 -10.83 -27.28 -8.93
N ALA A 285 -10.72 -28.59 -8.70
CA ALA A 285 -11.59 -29.33 -7.80
C ALA A 285 -11.53 -28.77 -6.37
N LYS A 286 -10.31 -28.56 -5.85
CA LYS A 286 -10.09 -27.98 -4.51
C LYS A 286 -10.71 -26.59 -4.36
N VAL A 287 -10.56 -25.73 -5.38
CA VAL A 287 -11.21 -24.41 -5.40
C VAL A 287 -12.73 -24.56 -5.40
N GLY A 288 -13.28 -25.44 -6.24
CA GLY A 288 -14.73 -25.68 -6.31
C GLY A 288 -15.32 -26.21 -5.00
N GLU A 289 -14.62 -27.11 -4.30
CA GLU A 289 -15.03 -27.60 -2.99
C GLU A 289 -15.01 -26.50 -1.93
N MET A 290 -13.96 -25.69 -1.91
CA MET A 290 -13.86 -24.57 -0.98
C MET A 290 -14.96 -23.54 -1.23
N VAL A 291 -15.19 -23.13 -2.47
CA VAL A 291 -16.27 -22.17 -2.80
C VAL A 291 -17.64 -22.68 -2.36
N LYS A 292 -17.90 -24.00 -2.42
CA LYS A 292 -19.17 -24.59 -1.98
C LYS A 292 -19.33 -24.62 -0.46
N SER A 293 -18.25 -24.71 0.30
CA SER A 293 -18.31 -24.82 1.76
C SER A 293 -18.35 -23.47 2.48
N LEU A 294 -17.98 -22.38 1.81
CA LEU A 294 -17.91 -21.05 2.42
C LEU A 294 -19.28 -20.35 2.56
N PRO A 295 -19.47 -19.55 3.62
CA PRO A 295 -20.68 -18.77 3.83
C PRO A 295 -20.98 -17.79 2.69
N ARG A 296 -22.26 -17.48 2.51
CA ARG A 296 -22.76 -16.55 1.47
C ARG A 296 -23.43 -15.33 2.11
N PRO A 297 -23.37 -14.14 1.48
CA PRO A 297 -22.69 -13.82 0.22
C PRO A 297 -21.15 -13.89 0.28
N LEU A 298 -20.54 -14.54 -0.72
CA LEU A 298 -19.10 -14.81 -0.82
C LEU A 298 -18.45 -13.89 -1.85
N LEU A 299 -17.32 -13.28 -1.50
CA LEU A 299 -16.46 -12.57 -2.41
C LEU A 299 -15.18 -13.36 -2.68
N ILE A 300 -14.87 -13.63 -3.95
CA ILE A 300 -13.65 -14.30 -4.38
C ILE A 300 -12.81 -13.30 -5.16
N HIS A 301 -11.57 -13.06 -4.73
CA HIS A 301 -10.69 -12.16 -5.46
C HIS A 301 -9.30 -12.73 -5.61
N CYS A 302 -8.55 -12.13 -6.52
CA CYS A 302 -7.11 -12.27 -6.55
C CYS A 302 -6.51 -10.88 -6.81
N ARG A 303 -5.26 -10.80 -7.27
CA ARG A 303 -4.63 -9.52 -7.57
C ARG A 303 -5.41 -8.69 -8.59
N THR A 304 -5.67 -9.24 -9.78
CA THR A 304 -6.30 -8.54 -10.92
C THR A 304 -7.64 -9.15 -11.33
N GLY A 305 -8.20 -10.07 -10.53
CA GLY A 305 -9.38 -10.87 -10.86
C GLY A 305 -9.18 -11.90 -11.98
N ARG A 306 -7.99 -11.96 -12.62
CA ARG A 306 -7.72 -12.90 -13.71
C ARG A 306 -7.75 -14.36 -13.26
N ARG A 307 -7.17 -14.68 -12.09
CA ARG A 307 -7.20 -16.06 -11.55
C ARG A 307 -8.63 -16.54 -11.37
N VAL A 308 -9.46 -15.69 -10.75
CA VAL A 308 -10.86 -16.02 -10.42
C VAL A 308 -11.63 -16.34 -11.69
N ARG A 309 -11.55 -15.47 -12.73
CA ARG A 309 -12.21 -15.72 -14.04
C ARG A 309 -11.74 -16.99 -14.75
N SER A 310 -10.56 -17.49 -14.44
CA SER A 310 -10.00 -18.67 -15.09
C SER A 310 -10.28 -19.96 -14.33
N ILE A 311 -10.80 -19.90 -13.10
CA ILE A 311 -10.97 -21.07 -12.23
C ILE A 311 -12.37 -21.22 -11.63
N VAL A 312 -13.12 -20.12 -11.47
CA VAL A 312 -14.49 -20.07 -10.93
C VAL A 312 -15.46 -19.73 -12.05
#